data_AF-A0A7S4DRX4-F1
#
_entry.id   AF-A0A7S4DRX4-F1
#
_cell.length_a   1.000
_cell.length_b   1.000
_cell.length_c   1.000
_cell.angle_alpha   90.00
_cell.angle_beta   90.00
_cell.angle_gamma   90.00
#
_symmetry.space_group_name_H-M   'P 1'
#
loop_
_entity.id
_entity.type
_entity.pdbx_description
1 polymer ?
#
loop_
_entity_poly.entity_id
_entity_poly.type
_entity_poly.pdbx_seq_one_letter_code
_entity_poly.pdbx_strand_id
1 'polypeptide(L)'
;MSWRRYTMSAYYIAMSVVVLLVETVLILLFSITTYYLIGFRSGAENFFLHYLVLWLFMLICETFGLIFSALCPSTTVAIIAATGPVIILMSLSGFLTTSTPVYYEWTTWINFFHYTLVSLIDIEMRGQEFTRQDGSTVMGEDLVRDNLKNGLSLATNIAILIAYLMFFRIIGYLLVLPYRNAASQDDADDVDKASEETNSRATNSRATSSSAGDVAGGSVVALTGPNRGATSLAVMEEGKTAY
;
A
#
# COMPACT_ATOMS: atom_id res chain seq x y z
N MET A 1 -20.76 27.29 7.26
CA MET A 1 -19.83 27.42 6.11
C MET A 1 -19.12 26.08 5.96
N SER A 2 -19.63 25.18 5.12
CA SER A 2 -19.11 23.81 5.00
C SER A 2 -17.88 23.81 4.08
N TRP A 3 -16.68 23.75 4.65
CA TRP A 3 -15.46 23.54 3.89
C TRP A 3 -15.52 22.16 3.24
N ARG A 4 -15.69 22.12 1.91
CA ARG A 4 -15.58 20.88 1.15
C ARG A 4 -14.14 20.40 1.24
N ARG A 5 -13.95 19.44 2.13
CA ARG A 5 -12.75 18.61 2.29
C ARG A 5 -12.39 18.00 0.93
N TYR A 6 -11.08 17.89 0.67
CA TYR A 6 -10.51 17.37 -0.58
C TYR A 6 -11.25 16.13 -1.08
N THR A 7 -11.54 16.06 -2.39
CA THR A 7 -12.13 14.88 -3.02
C THR A 7 -11.22 13.67 -2.77
N MET A 8 -11.78 12.53 -2.36
CA MET A 8 -11.01 11.33 -2.00
C MET A 8 -10.09 10.83 -3.13
N SER A 9 -10.50 11.03 -4.39
CA SER A 9 -9.66 10.76 -5.55
C SER A 9 -8.43 11.68 -5.64
N ALA A 10 -8.58 12.97 -5.32
CA ALA A 10 -7.48 13.93 -5.32
C ALA A 10 -6.44 13.58 -4.25
N TYR A 11 -6.88 13.16 -3.06
CA TYR A 11 -5.97 12.69 -2.01
C TYR A 11 -5.22 11.42 -2.43
N TYR A 12 -5.91 10.43 -3.00
CA TYR A 12 -5.29 9.18 -3.43
C TYR A 12 -4.25 9.40 -4.54
N ILE A 13 -4.56 10.25 -5.51
CA ILE A 13 -3.64 10.62 -6.60
C ILE A 13 -2.44 11.40 -6.05
N ALA A 14 -2.66 12.35 -5.14
CA ALA A 14 -1.56 13.11 -4.53
C ALA A 14 -0.61 12.18 -3.75
N MET A 15 -1.15 11.29 -2.92
CA MET A 15 -0.36 10.31 -2.17
C MET A 15 0.40 9.37 -3.11
N SER A 16 -0.29 8.89 -4.15
CA SER A 16 0.30 8.06 -5.20
C SER A 16 1.51 8.73 -5.85
N VAL A 17 1.38 10.01 -6.24
CA VAL A 17 2.49 10.75 -6.87
C VAL A 17 3.67 10.90 -5.93
N VAL A 18 3.44 11.20 -4.64
CA VAL A 18 4.51 11.31 -3.66
C VAL A 18 5.27 9.99 -3.50
N VAL A 19 4.54 8.87 -3.38
CA VAL A 19 5.16 7.54 -3.28
C VAL A 19 5.97 7.22 -4.54
N LEU A 20 5.39 7.46 -5.72
CA LEU A 20 6.08 7.25 -7.00
C LEU A 20 7.40 8.02 -7.08
N LEU A 21 7.43 9.29 -6.63
CA LEU A 21 8.65 10.11 -6.67
C LEU A 21 9.75 9.54 -5.75
N VAL A 22 9.39 9.12 -4.54
CA VAL A 22 10.33 8.53 -3.59
C VAL A 22 10.88 7.21 -4.11
N GLU A 23 10.01 6.34 -4.64
CA GLU A 23 10.42 5.05 -5.23
C GLU A 23 11.31 5.23 -6.46
N THR A 24 11.00 6.21 -7.31
CA THR A 24 11.80 6.51 -8.50
C THR A 24 13.26 6.80 -8.14
N VAL A 25 13.50 7.61 -7.10
CA VAL A 25 14.85 7.95 -6.63
C VAL A 25 15.52 6.73 -5.99
N LEU A 26 14.80 5.98 -5.17
CA LEU A 26 15.33 4.79 -4.48
C LEU A 26 15.78 3.73 -5.49
N ILE A 27 14.95 3.44 -6.49
CA ILE A 27 15.23 2.43 -7.52
C ILE A 27 16.34 2.91 -8.44
N LEU A 28 16.43 4.23 -8.70
CA LEU A 28 17.51 4.78 -9.50
C LEU A 28 18.85 4.57 -8.79
N LEU A 29 18.93 4.89 -7.49
CA LEU A 29 20.13 4.67 -6.69
C LEU A 29 20.50 3.18 -6.62
N PHE A 30 19.51 2.31 -6.42
CA PHE A 30 19.69 0.86 -6.42
C PHE A 30 20.23 0.37 -7.76
N SER A 31 19.60 0.76 -8.87
CA SER A 31 19.98 0.35 -10.23
C SER A 31 21.37 0.85 -10.60
N ILE A 32 21.74 2.08 -10.25
CA ILE A 32 23.10 2.60 -10.48
C ILE A 32 24.10 1.71 -9.72
N THR A 33 23.85 1.46 -8.44
CA THR A 33 24.78 0.72 -7.59
C THR A 33 24.95 -0.71 -8.07
N THR A 34 23.87 -1.44 -8.34
CA THR A 34 23.93 -2.84 -8.77
C THR A 34 24.53 -2.96 -10.16
N TYR A 35 24.18 -2.07 -11.10
CA TYR A 35 24.65 -2.16 -12.48
C TYR A 35 26.16 -1.99 -12.59
N TYR A 36 26.72 -0.99 -11.90
CA TYR A 36 28.16 -0.76 -11.89
C TYR A 36 28.93 -1.78 -11.04
N LEU A 37 28.33 -2.31 -9.97
CA LEU A 37 28.98 -3.30 -9.11
C LEU A 37 29.07 -4.68 -9.77
N ILE A 38 28.03 -5.09 -10.48
CA ILE A 38 28.02 -6.37 -11.22
C ILE A 38 28.91 -6.28 -12.47
N GLY A 39 29.15 -5.07 -12.98
CA GLY A 39 29.96 -4.85 -14.17
C GLY A 39 29.20 -5.18 -15.46
N PHE A 40 27.90 -4.86 -15.50
CA PHE A 40 27.10 -4.99 -16.72
C PHE A 40 27.60 -4.04 -17.82
N ARG A 41 27.16 -4.28 -19.06
CA ARG A 41 27.63 -3.57 -20.24
C ARG A 41 27.47 -2.04 -20.09
N SER A 42 28.51 -1.26 -20.38
CA SER A 42 28.50 0.20 -20.19
C SER A 42 27.68 1.01 -21.22
N GLY A 43 26.55 0.49 -21.71
CA GLY A 43 25.64 1.18 -22.62
C GLY A 43 24.56 1.97 -21.88
N ALA A 44 24.44 3.28 -22.16
CA ALA A 44 23.42 4.13 -21.54
C ALA A 44 21.98 3.63 -21.84
N GLU A 45 21.72 3.18 -23.08
CA GLU A 45 20.41 2.65 -23.49
C GLU A 45 20.01 1.42 -22.66
N ASN A 46 20.91 0.44 -22.52
CA ASN A 46 20.66 -0.78 -21.75
C ASN A 46 20.45 -0.46 -20.27
N PHE A 47 21.21 0.47 -19.71
CA PHE A 47 21.01 0.93 -18.34
C PHE A 47 19.61 1.52 -18.14
N PHE A 48 19.14 2.39 -19.06
CA PHE A 48 17.81 2.98 -18.95
C PHE A 48 16.70 1.94 -19.11
N LEU A 49 16.86 0.95 -19.99
CA LEU A 49 15.91 -0.15 -20.15
C LEU A 49 15.86 -1.05 -18.91
N HIS A 50 17.03 -1.41 -18.37
CA HIS A 50 17.18 -2.16 -17.12
C HIS A 50 16.48 -1.43 -15.96
N TYR A 51 16.78 -0.13 -15.81
CA TYR A 51 16.15 0.73 -14.82
C TYR A 51 14.63 0.79 -15.00
N LEU A 52 14.14 0.99 -16.23
CA LEU A 52 12.71 1.07 -16.52
C LEU A 52 11.97 -0.22 -16.13
N VAL A 53 12.52 -1.38 -16.47
CA VAL A 53 11.92 -2.69 -16.12
C VAL A 53 11.91 -2.91 -14.61
N LEU A 54 13.01 -2.61 -13.91
CA LEU A 54 13.06 -2.70 -12.45
C LEU A 54 12.11 -1.72 -11.78
N TRP A 55 12.01 -0.51 -12.32
CA TRP A 55 11.10 0.51 -11.82
C TRP A 55 9.64 0.06 -11.95
N LEU A 56 9.22 -0.38 -13.14
CA LEU A 56 7.88 -0.94 -13.37
C LEU A 56 7.56 -2.11 -12.45
N PHE A 57 8.51 -3.02 -12.26
CA PHE A 57 8.35 -4.18 -11.38
C PHE A 57 8.12 -3.77 -9.92
N MET A 58 8.89 -2.81 -9.42
CA MET A 58 8.72 -2.32 -8.04
C MET A 58 7.37 -1.62 -7.85
N LEU A 59 6.90 -0.85 -8.83
CA LEU A 59 5.56 -0.24 -8.77
C LEU A 59 4.45 -1.30 -8.70
N ILE A 60 4.60 -2.41 -9.43
CA ILE A 60 3.67 -3.54 -9.35
C ILE A 60 3.71 -4.17 -7.95
N CYS A 61 4.90 -4.32 -7.37
CA CYS A 61 5.05 -4.86 -6.01
C CYS A 61 4.44 -3.95 -4.94
N GLU A 62 4.58 -2.63 -5.07
CA GLU A 62 3.95 -1.65 -4.17
C GLU A 62 2.42 -1.78 -4.21
N THR A 63 1.84 -1.76 -5.41
CA THR A 63 0.39 -1.91 -5.57
C THR A 63 -0.12 -3.25 -5.07
N PHE A 64 0.64 -4.33 -5.29
CA PHE A 64 0.34 -5.65 -4.77
C PHE A 64 0.31 -5.63 -3.23
N GLY A 65 1.34 -5.07 -2.58
CA GLY A 65 1.38 -4.92 -1.12
C GLY A 65 0.22 -4.09 -0.57
N LEU A 66 -0.17 -3.01 -1.25
CA LEU A 66 -1.32 -2.18 -0.88
C LEU A 66 -2.64 -2.97 -0.92
N ILE A 67 -2.84 -3.83 -1.91
CA ILE A 67 -4.04 -4.68 -2.00
C ILE A 67 -4.13 -5.57 -0.76
N PHE A 68 -3.05 -6.28 -0.39
CA PHE A 68 -3.04 -7.12 0.82
C PHE A 68 -3.19 -6.32 2.11
N SER A 69 -2.61 -5.12 2.18
CA SER A 69 -2.79 -4.21 3.29
C SER A 69 -4.25 -3.76 3.46
N ALA A 70 -5.01 -3.67 2.38
CA ALA A 70 -6.41 -3.28 2.43
C ALA A 70 -7.37 -4.46 2.65
N LEU A 71 -6.96 -5.70 2.31
CA LEU A 71 -7.73 -6.92 2.62
C LEU A 71 -7.64 -7.32 4.10
N CYS A 72 -6.53 -7.02 4.78
CA CYS A 72 -6.27 -7.51 6.13
C CYS A 72 -6.59 -6.45 7.20
N PRO A 73 -7.18 -6.85 8.35
CA PRO A 73 -7.53 -5.91 9.43
C PRO A 73 -6.34 -5.43 10.26
N SER A 74 -5.19 -6.11 10.16
CA SER A 74 -3.97 -5.78 10.90
C SER A 74 -2.76 -5.76 9.98
N THR A 75 -1.90 -4.76 10.15
CA THR A 75 -0.67 -4.56 9.37
C THR A 75 0.27 -5.76 9.44
N THR A 76 0.40 -6.41 10.60
CA THR A 76 1.26 -7.59 10.75
C THR A 76 0.74 -8.77 9.91
N VAL A 77 -0.58 -8.99 9.93
CA VAL A 77 -1.22 -10.05 9.14
C VAL A 77 -1.10 -9.74 7.64
N ALA A 78 -1.25 -8.48 7.24
CA ALA A 78 -1.10 -8.04 5.86
C ALA A 78 0.29 -8.38 5.28
N ILE A 79 1.35 -8.11 6.03
CA ILE A 79 2.73 -8.39 5.59
C ILE A 79 2.93 -9.89 5.38
N ILE A 80 2.48 -10.72 6.31
CA ILE A 80 2.59 -12.19 6.20
C ILE A 80 1.76 -12.68 5.00
N ALA A 81 0.53 -12.18 4.86
CA ALA A 81 -0.37 -12.54 3.77
C ALA A 81 0.15 -12.12 2.39
N ALA A 82 0.86 -10.99 2.29
CA ALA A 82 1.49 -10.54 1.04
C ALA A 82 2.75 -11.35 0.68
N THR A 83 3.54 -11.73 1.69
CA THR A 83 4.83 -12.40 1.49
C THR A 83 4.67 -13.81 0.90
N GLY A 84 3.66 -14.57 1.34
CA GLY A 84 3.41 -15.94 0.84
C GLY A 84 3.24 -16.01 -0.68
N PRO A 85 2.29 -15.27 -1.27
CA PRO A 85 2.10 -15.17 -2.71
C PRO A 85 3.35 -14.70 -3.47
N VAL A 86 4.09 -13.71 -2.95
CA VAL A 86 5.34 -13.23 -3.58
C VAL A 86 6.37 -14.36 -3.70
N ILE A 87 6.55 -15.16 -2.65
CA ILE A 87 7.49 -16.30 -2.67
C ILE A 87 7.04 -17.35 -3.71
N ILE A 88 5.74 -17.63 -3.79
CA ILE A 88 5.19 -18.58 -4.78
C ILE A 88 5.42 -18.05 -6.21
N LEU A 89 5.11 -16.78 -6.46
CA LEU A 89 5.34 -16.14 -7.76
C LEU A 89 6.83 -16.12 -8.12
N MET A 90 7.72 -15.88 -7.16
CA MET A 90 9.17 -15.94 -7.38
C MET A 90 9.61 -17.36 -7.78
N SER A 91 9.08 -18.39 -7.11
CA SER A 91 9.36 -19.80 -7.41
C SER A 91 8.86 -20.23 -8.80
N LEU A 92 7.67 -19.78 -9.16
CA LEU A 92 7.02 -20.03 -10.46
C LEU A 92 7.52 -19.14 -11.59
N SER A 93 8.51 -18.28 -11.36
CA SER A 93 9.06 -17.38 -12.38
C SER A 93 9.86 -18.11 -13.47
N GLY A 94 10.10 -19.42 -13.33
CA GLY A 94 10.87 -20.23 -14.27
C GLY A 94 12.39 -20.20 -14.03
N PHE A 95 12.88 -19.26 -13.20
CA PHE A 95 14.29 -19.18 -12.83
C PHE A 95 14.74 -20.35 -11.93
N LEU A 96 13.94 -20.69 -10.91
CA LEU A 96 14.26 -21.76 -9.95
C LEU A 96 13.86 -23.16 -10.43
N THR A 97 12.91 -23.25 -11.36
CA THR A 97 12.33 -24.54 -11.80
C THR A 97 12.74 -24.84 -13.25
N THR A 98 13.52 -25.90 -13.46
CA THR A 98 14.04 -26.29 -14.78
C THR A 98 13.09 -27.20 -15.57
N SER A 99 12.14 -27.86 -14.91
CA SER A 99 11.22 -28.81 -15.54
C SER A 99 9.81 -28.56 -15.06
N THR A 100 9.12 -27.64 -15.73
CA THR A 100 7.70 -27.39 -15.48
C THR A 100 6.89 -28.33 -16.38
N PRO A 101 6.01 -29.17 -15.82
CA PRO A 101 5.10 -29.98 -16.61
C PRO A 101 4.18 -29.11 -17.48
N VAL A 102 3.78 -29.61 -18.66
CA VAL A 102 2.94 -28.86 -19.62
C VAL A 102 1.66 -28.30 -18.99
N TYR A 103 1.08 -29.00 -18.01
CA TYR A 103 -0.12 -28.56 -17.32
C TYR A 103 0.08 -27.36 -16.37
N TYR A 104 1.33 -26.99 -16.05
CA TYR A 104 1.67 -25.81 -15.25
C TYR A 104 2.16 -24.63 -16.10
N GLU A 105 2.29 -24.79 -17.41
CA GLU A 105 2.85 -23.76 -18.29
C GLU A 105 2.04 -22.46 -18.22
N TRP A 106 0.71 -22.52 -18.15
CA TRP A 106 -0.15 -21.33 -18.04
C TRP A 106 0.17 -20.42 -16.84
N THR A 107 0.79 -20.96 -15.77
CA THR A 107 1.14 -20.17 -14.59
C THR A 107 2.25 -19.16 -14.85
N THR A 108 3.17 -19.43 -15.80
CA THR A 108 4.23 -18.48 -16.17
C THR A 108 3.67 -17.28 -16.93
N TRP A 109 2.60 -17.47 -17.71
CA TRP A 109 1.92 -16.42 -18.47
C TRP A 109 1.11 -15.44 -17.61
N ILE A 110 0.73 -15.84 -16.40
CA ILE A 110 0.01 -14.95 -15.46
C ILE A 110 0.99 -14.20 -14.54
N ASN A 111 2.21 -14.69 -14.42
CA ASN A 111 3.16 -14.24 -13.42
C ASN A 111 3.95 -13.01 -13.90
N PHE A 112 3.71 -11.84 -13.28
CA PHE A 112 4.46 -10.62 -13.60
C PHE A 112 5.97 -10.74 -13.29
N PHE A 113 6.38 -11.57 -12.32
CA PHE A 113 7.80 -11.82 -12.05
C PHE A 113 8.51 -12.45 -13.25
N HIS A 114 7.82 -13.35 -13.96
CA HIS A 114 8.38 -14.04 -15.11
C HIS A 114 8.68 -13.05 -16.24
N TYR A 115 7.73 -12.17 -16.57
CA TYR A 115 7.93 -11.13 -17.59
C TYR A 115 9.06 -10.16 -17.23
N THR A 116 9.20 -9.79 -15.95
CA THR A 116 10.32 -8.95 -15.49
C THR A 116 11.65 -9.65 -15.67
N LEU A 117 11.79 -10.90 -15.21
CA LEU A 117 13.06 -11.64 -15.31
C LEU A 117 13.47 -11.84 -16.75
N VAL A 118 12.53 -12.22 -17.61
CA VAL A 118 12.80 -12.45 -19.03
C VAL A 118 13.21 -11.15 -19.73
N SER A 119 12.54 -10.04 -19.43
CA SER A 119 12.93 -8.72 -19.96
C SER A 119 14.33 -8.32 -19.51
N LEU A 120 14.67 -8.56 -18.24
CA LEU A 120 15.99 -8.23 -17.70
C LEU A 120 17.08 -9.07 -18.37
N ILE A 121 16.84 -10.37 -18.53
CA ILE A 121 17.78 -11.27 -19.18
C ILE A 121 17.94 -10.93 -20.66
N ASP A 122 16.85 -10.60 -21.35
CA ASP A 122 16.90 -10.20 -22.77
C ASP A 122 17.71 -8.90 -22.96
N ILE A 123 17.52 -7.88 -22.11
CA ILE A 123 18.30 -6.64 -22.16
C ILE A 123 19.81 -6.89 -21.99
N GLU A 124 20.19 -7.76 -21.05
CA GLU A 124 21.60 -8.00 -20.73
C GLU A 124 22.27 -8.98 -21.68
N MET A 125 21.57 -10.04 -22.11
CA MET A 125 22.14 -11.09 -22.96
C MET A 125 22.23 -10.68 -24.43
N ARG A 126 21.42 -9.69 -24.85
CA ARG A 126 21.37 -9.24 -26.25
C ARG A 126 22.71 -8.63 -26.70
N GLY A 127 23.32 -9.27 -27.69
CA GLY A 127 24.62 -8.89 -28.22
C GLY A 127 25.79 -9.06 -27.24
N GLN A 128 25.68 -9.96 -26.26
CA GLN A 128 26.85 -10.46 -25.52
C GLN A 128 27.41 -11.71 -26.20
N GLU A 129 28.74 -11.82 -26.21
CA GLU A 129 29.44 -12.99 -26.73
C GLU A 129 30.18 -13.66 -25.58
N PHE A 130 29.95 -14.96 -25.41
CA PHE A 130 30.64 -15.74 -24.39
C PHE A 130 31.50 -16.81 -25.05
N THR A 131 32.80 -16.79 -24.73
CA THR A 131 33.72 -17.85 -25.15
C THR A 131 33.62 -19.02 -24.18
N ARG A 132 33.20 -20.19 -24.67
CA ARG A 132 33.23 -21.44 -23.90
C ARG A 132 34.69 -21.87 -23.69
N GLN A 133 34.94 -22.70 -22.67
CA GLN A 133 36.27 -23.31 -22.45
C GLN A 133 36.80 -24.09 -23.67
N ASP A 134 35.91 -24.56 -24.55
CA ASP A 134 36.24 -25.24 -25.81
C ASP A 134 36.68 -24.28 -26.94
N GLY A 135 36.78 -22.97 -26.67
CA GLY A 135 37.17 -21.95 -27.64
C GLY A 135 36.08 -21.54 -28.64
N SER A 136 34.87 -22.10 -28.53
CA SER A 136 33.70 -21.68 -29.32
C SER A 136 33.05 -20.43 -28.72
N THR A 137 32.75 -19.46 -29.56
CA THR A 137 31.98 -18.26 -29.19
C THR A 137 30.49 -18.56 -29.34
N VAL A 138 29.73 -18.36 -28.28
CA VAL A 138 28.27 -18.52 -28.26
C VAL A 138 27.65 -17.16 -27.95
N MET A 139 26.57 -16.81 -28.66
CA MET A 139 25.80 -15.60 -28.36
C MET A 139 25.09 -15.76 -27.01
N GLY A 140 24.99 -14.68 -26.23
CA GLY A 140 24.28 -14.69 -24.94
C GLY A 140 22.82 -15.12 -25.07
N GLU A 141 22.19 -14.80 -26.19
CA GLU A 141 20.81 -15.17 -26.54
C GLU A 141 20.61 -16.70 -26.63
N ASP A 142 21.63 -17.43 -27.07
CA ASP A 142 21.61 -18.90 -27.17
C ASP A 142 21.86 -19.59 -25.83
N LEU A 143 22.44 -18.87 -24.87
CA LEU A 143 22.66 -19.38 -23.50
C LEU A 143 21.42 -19.25 -22.61
N VAL A 144 20.42 -18.46 -23.03
CA VAL A 144 19.16 -18.32 -22.29
C VAL A 144 18.38 -19.63 -22.38
N ARG A 145 17.96 -20.15 -21.22
CA ARG A 145 17.18 -21.39 -21.11
C ARG A 145 15.82 -21.25 -21.81
N ASP A 146 15.35 -22.33 -22.42
CA ASP A 146 14.07 -22.34 -23.16
C ASP A 146 12.87 -21.94 -22.29
N ASN A 147 12.86 -22.30 -20.99
CA ASN A 147 11.80 -21.91 -20.06
C ASN A 147 11.74 -20.39 -19.78
N LEU A 148 12.77 -19.63 -20.18
CA LEU A 148 12.86 -18.18 -20.05
C LEU A 148 12.78 -17.48 -21.42
N LYS A 149 12.55 -18.22 -22.51
CA LYS A 149 12.33 -17.67 -23.84
C LYS A 149 10.83 -17.58 -24.11
N ASN A 150 10.28 -16.40 -23.90
CA ASN A 150 8.84 -16.18 -24.01
C ASN A 150 8.41 -16.00 -25.48
N GLY A 151 9.36 -15.94 -26.42
CA GLY A 151 9.13 -15.67 -27.85
C GLY A 151 8.60 -14.26 -28.15
N LEU A 152 8.40 -13.44 -27.12
CA LEU A 152 7.85 -12.09 -27.20
C LEU A 152 8.99 -11.06 -27.29
N SER A 153 8.73 -9.96 -28.01
CA SER A 153 9.65 -8.82 -28.06
C SER A 153 9.75 -8.14 -26.69
N LEU A 154 10.92 -7.59 -26.37
CA LEU A 154 11.15 -6.75 -25.20
C LEU A 154 10.07 -5.68 -25.01
N ALA A 155 9.70 -4.99 -26.10
CA ALA A 155 8.68 -3.95 -26.06
C ALA A 155 7.29 -4.49 -25.66
N THR A 156 6.96 -5.70 -26.11
CA THR A 156 5.71 -6.37 -25.73
C THR A 156 5.71 -6.76 -24.26
N ASN A 157 6.82 -7.26 -23.73
CA ASN A 157 6.93 -7.57 -22.30
C ASN A 157 6.78 -6.31 -21.44
N ILE A 158 7.41 -5.20 -21.82
CA ILE A 158 7.24 -3.90 -21.14
C ILE A 158 5.78 -3.44 -21.20
N ALA A 159 5.12 -3.56 -22.36
CA ALA A 159 3.71 -3.20 -22.50
C ALA A 159 2.80 -4.07 -21.60
N ILE A 160 3.08 -5.37 -21.49
CA ILE A 160 2.37 -6.28 -20.58
C ILE A 160 2.59 -5.87 -19.12
N LEU A 161 3.82 -5.50 -18.73
CA LEU A 161 4.11 -5.01 -17.37
C LEU A 161 3.34 -3.72 -17.06
N ILE A 162 3.26 -2.78 -18.01
CA ILE A 162 2.45 -1.56 -17.86
C ILE A 162 0.96 -1.92 -17.72
N ALA A 163 0.46 -2.88 -18.49
CA ALA A 163 -0.91 -3.35 -18.38
C ALA A 163 -1.19 -3.96 -16.99
N TYR A 164 -0.28 -4.78 -16.46
CA TYR A 164 -0.37 -5.30 -15.10
C TYR A 164 -0.36 -4.19 -14.06
N LEU A 165 0.52 -3.19 -14.21
CA LEU A 165 0.56 -2.03 -13.30
C LEU A 165 -0.79 -1.31 -13.29
N MET A 166 -1.36 -1.01 -14.45
CA MET A 166 -2.67 -0.35 -14.55
C MET A 166 -3.77 -1.21 -13.93
N PHE A 167 -3.77 -2.52 -14.19
CA PHE A 167 -4.74 -3.47 -13.64
C PHE A 167 -4.68 -3.50 -12.10
N PHE A 168 -3.51 -3.70 -11.51
CA PHE A 168 -3.34 -3.72 -10.06
C PHE A 168 -3.63 -2.35 -9.43
N ARG A 169 -3.31 -1.25 -10.11
CA ARG A 169 -3.62 0.11 -9.63
C ARG A 169 -5.13 0.37 -9.57
N ILE A 170 -5.87 -0.08 -10.59
CA ILE A 170 -7.34 0.05 -10.61
C ILE A 170 -7.96 -0.78 -9.49
N ILE A 171 -7.51 -2.02 -9.29
CA ILE A 171 -8.00 -2.88 -8.21
C ILE A 171 -7.68 -2.27 -6.83
N GLY A 172 -6.44 -1.82 -6.63
CA GLY A 172 -6.03 -1.16 -5.39
C GLY A 172 -6.88 0.07 -5.09
N TYR A 173 -7.16 0.91 -6.10
CA TYR A 173 -8.05 2.05 -5.96
C TYR A 173 -9.48 1.62 -5.57
N LEU A 174 -10.06 0.64 -6.27
CA LEU A 174 -11.41 0.16 -6.00
C LEU A 174 -11.56 -0.44 -4.60
N LEU A 175 -10.51 -1.08 -4.06
CA LEU A 175 -10.56 -1.72 -2.77
C LEU A 175 -10.39 -0.74 -1.60
N VAL A 176 -9.65 0.35 -1.81
CA VAL A 176 -9.43 1.39 -0.79
C VAL A 176 -10.65 2.32 -0.62
N LEU A 177 -11.43 2.55 -1.68
CA LEU A 177 -12.64 3.38 -1.64
C LEU A 177 -13.67 2.94 -0.59
N PRO A 178 -14.12 1.67 -0.53
CA PRO A 178 -15.15 1.25 0.42
C PRO A 178 -14.65 1.29 1.88
N TYR A 179 -13.40 0.89 2.14
CA TYR A 179 -12.83 0.89 3.49
C TYR A 179 -12.80 2.30 4.10
N ARG A 180 -12.44 3.31 3.28
CA ARG A 180 -12.38 4.70 3.75
C ARG A 180 -13.75 5.36 3.86
N ASN A 181 -14.70 4.96 3.01
CA ASN A 181 -16.07 5.44 3.09
C ASN A 181 -16.75 4.96 4.39
N ALA A 182 -16.51 3.71 4.80
CA ALA A 182 -17.01 3.17 6.06
C ALA A 182 -16.46 3.95 7.26
N ALA A 183 -15.14 4.17 7.33
CA ALA A 183 -14.53 4.96 8.39
C ALA A 183 -15.07 6.40 8.45
N SER A 184 -15.33 7.04 7.30
CA SER A 184 -15.92 8.38 7.27
C SER A 184 -17.38 8.43 7.71
N GLN A 185 -18.11 7.31 7.61
CA GLN A 185 -19.48 7.20 8.08
C GLN A 185 -19.52 7.02 9.60
N ASP A 186 -18.63 6.20 10.16
CA ASP A 186 -18.50 6.03 11.62
C ASP A 186 -18.19 7.36 12.31
N ASP A 187 -17.23 8.14 11.78
CA ASP A 187 -16.90 9.47 12.29
C ASP A 187 -18.08 10.46 12.22
N ALA A 188 -18.95 10.33 11.20
CA ALA A 188 -20.12 11.19 11.04
C ALA A 188 -21.23 10.82 12.02
N ASP A 189 -21.49 9.53 12.20
CA ASP A 189 -22.51 9.01 13.10
C ASP A 189 -22.16 9.29 14.58
N ASP A 190 -20.88 9.27 14.96
CA ASP A 190 -20.44 9.62 16.31
C ASP A 190 -20.59 11.11 16.63
N VAL A 191 -20.32 11.98 15.66
CA VAL A 191 -20.53 13.43 15.80
C VAL A 191 -22.02 13.75 15.94
N ASP A 192 -22.88 13.09 15.15
CA ASP A 192 -24.33 13.27 15.24
C ASP A 192 -24.87 12.80 16.60
N LYS A 193 -24.45 11.61 17.09
CA LYS A 193 -24.82 11.13 18.44
C LYS A 193 -24.35 12.07 19.55
N ALA A 194 -23.11 12.57 19.48
CA ALA A 194 -22.59 13.52 20.46
C ALA A 194 -23.37 14.85 20.48
N SER A 195 -23.86 15.29 19.32
CA SER A 195 -24.69 16.49 19.20
C SER A 195 -26.09 16.29 19.78
N GLU A 196 -26.69 15.10 19.60
CA GLU A 196 -27.99 14.74 20.18
C GLU A 196 -27.93 14.59 21.71
N GLU A 197 -26.87 13.99 22.24
CA GLU A 197 -26.64 13.91 23.70
C GLU A 197 -26.46 15.31 24.31
N THR A 198 -25.76 16.22 23.62
CA THR A 198 -25.59 17.59 24.08
C THR A 198 -26.92 18.36 24.07
N ASN A 199 -27.73 18.17 23.02
CA ASN A 199 -29.04 18.83 22.89
C ASN A 199 -30.09 18.28 23.89
N SER A 200 -30.10 16.96 24.13
CA SER A 200 -30.95 16.34 25.15
C SER A 200 -30.56 16.78 26.58
N ARG A 201 -29.27 16.98 26.85
CA ARG A 201 -28.79 17.52 28.13
C ARG A 201 -29.18 18.99 28.32
N ALA A 202 -29.12 19.79 27.26
CA ALA A 202 -29.53 21.20 27.28
C ALA A 202 -31.04 21.39 27.41
N THR A 203 -31.84 20.54 26.77
CA THR A 203 -33.31 20.57 26.90
C THR A 203 -33.76 20.12 28.29
N ASN A 204 -33.11 19.13 28.89
CA ASN A 204 -33.42 18.68 30.25
C ASN A 204 -33.01 19.71 31.33
N SER A 205 -31.92 20.46 31.14
CA SER A 205 -31.56 21.58 32.04
C SER A 205 -32.51 22.79 31.93
N ARG A 206 -33.07 23.00 30.74
CA ARG A 206 -34.10 24.03 30.49
C ARG A 206 -35.46 23.65 31.09
N ALA A 207 -35.83 22.37 31.07
CA ALA A 207 -37.05 21.87 31.69
C ALA A 207 -36.99 21.94 33.23
N THR A 208 -35.83 21.61 33.83
CA THR A 208 -35.63 21.68 35.28
C THR A 208 -35.58 23.11 35.82
N SER A 209 -35.04 24.07 35.05
CA SER A 209 -35.10 25.49 35.42
C SER A 209 -36.50 26.11 35.24
N SER A 210 -37.31 25.63 34.28
CA SER A 210 -38.71 26.03 34.14
C SER A 210 -39.60 25.49 35.26
N SER A 211 -39.35 24.26 35.73
CA SER A 211 -40.07 23.67 36.87
C SER A 211 -39.73 24.33 38.21
N ALA A 212 -38.58 24.98 38.33
CA ALA A 212 -38.20 25.73 39.53
C ALA A 212 -38.88 27.11 39.63
N GLY A 213 -39.51 27.60 38.54
CA GLY A 213 -40.23 28.88 38.51
C GLY A 213 -41.66 28.83 39.06
N ASP A 214 -42.26 27.64 39.19
CA ASP A 214 -43.69 27.48 39.56
C ASP A 214 -43.93 27.10 41.04
N VAL A 215 -42.88 27.09 41.88
CA VAL A 215 -42.98 26.79 43.33
C VAL A 215 -42.58 28.00 44.20
N ALA A 216 -42.80 29.23 43.70
CA ALA A 216 -42.69 30.44 44.50
C ALA A 216 -44.06 30.84 45.08
N GLY A 217 -44.59 29.99 45.96
CA GLY A 217 -45.88 30.24 46.61
C GLY A 217 -46.13 29.34 47.81
N GLY A 218 -45.33 29.47 48.88
CA GLY A 218 -45.63 28.77 50.13
C GLY A 218 -44.51 28.67 51.15
N SER A 219 -44.46 29.67 52.04
CA SER A 219 -43.98 29.63 53.42
C SER A 219 -42.56 29.14 53.74
N VAL A 220 -41.77 30.10 54.23
CA VAL A 220 -40.49 29.97 54.92
C VAL A 220 -40.65 29.20 56.24
N VAL A 221 -39.88 28.12 56.45
CA VAL A 221 -39.49 27.64 57.80
C VAL A 221 -38.06 27.10 57.71
N ALA A 222 -37.15 27.75 58.44
CA ALA A 222 -35.78 27.31 58.68
C ALA A 222 -35.74 26.10 59.63
N LEU A 223 -34.64 25.33 59.65
CA LEU A 223 -33.77 25.15 60.83
C LEU A 223 -32.69 24.05 60.62
N THR A 224 -31.44 24.44 60.93
CA THR A 224 -30.36 23.72 61.66
C THR A 224 -29.56 22.56 61.03
N GLY A 225 -28.29 22.87 60.71
CA GLY A 225 -27.11 22.29 61.40
C GLY A 225 -26.47 20.98 60.86
N PRO A 226 -25.24 20.62 61.27
CA PRO A 226 -24.07 20.83 60.40
C PRO A 226 -23.10 19.63 60.22
N ASN A 227 -22.22 19.78 59.22
CA ASN A 227 -20.79 19.42 59.22
C ASN A 227 -20.31 18.05 58.68
N ARG A 228 -19.08 18.11 58.12
CA ARG A 228 -18.13 17.08 57.64
C ARG A 228 -18.26 16.72 56.16
N GLY A 229 -17.28 16.95 55.29
CA GLY A 229 -15.91 17.46 55.45
C GLY A 229 -15.08 16.97 54.27
N ALA A 230 -14.20 17.84 53.75
CA ALA A 230 -12.99 17.52 52.97
C ALA A 230 -13.20 16.77 51.62
N THR A 231 -12.52 17.04 50.51
CA THR A 231 -11.28 17.77 50.28
C THR A 231 -11.19 18.05 48.80
N SER A 232 -10.78 19.27 48.47
CA SER A 232 -10.18 19.68 47.21
C SER A 232 -9.04 18.72 46.81
N LEU A 233 -8.99 18.32 45.54
CA LEU A 233 -7.76 18.08 44.79
C LEU A 233 -8.09 18.03 43.29
N ALA A 234 -8.02 19.19 42.65
CA ALA A 234 -7.73 19.34 41.24
C ALA A 234 -6.19 19.44 41.06
N VAL A 235 -5.74 19.34 39.79
CA VAL A 235 -4.36 19.36 39.24
C VAL A 235 -3.89 17.93 38.89
N MET A 236 -4.09 17.45 37.65
CA MET A 236 -3.43 17.75 36.35
C MET A 236 -2.24 16.82 36.04
N GLU A 237 -2.25 16.40 34.77
CA GLU A 237 -1.12 16.10 33.88
C GLU A 237 -0.44 14.72 33.78
N GLU A 238 -0.41 14.29 32.51
CA GLU A 238 0.57 13.50 31.76
C GLU A 238 0.82 12.01 32.07
N GLY A 239 0.92 11.21 31.00
CA GLY A 239 1.62 9.92 31.07
C GLY A 239 1.23 8.86 30.04
N LYS A 240 1.59 9.08 28.78
CA LYS A 240 1.67 8.09 27.70
C LYS A 240 2.59 6.91 28.10
N THR A 241 2.24 5.65 27.76
CA THR A 241 3.08 4.57 27.16
C THR A 241 2.79 3.13 27.65
N ALA A 242 2.78 2.23 26.65
CA ALA A 242 3.12 0.79 26.64
C ALA A 242 2.30 -0.18 27.52
N TYR A 243 1.53 -1.06 26.89
CA TYR A 243 1.95 -2.43 26.50
C TYR A 243 1.11 -2.91 25.32
#